data_AF-X1VMM8-F1
#
_entry.id   AF-X1VMM8-F1
#
_cell.length_a   1.000
_cell.length_b   1.000
_cell.length_c   1.000
_cell.angle_alpha   90.00
_cell.angle_beta   90.00
_cell.angle_gamma   90.00
#
_symmetry.space_group_name_H-M   'P 1'
#
loop_
_entity.id
_entity.type
_entity.pdbx_description
1 polymer ?
#
loop_
_entity_poly.entity_id
_entity_poly.type
_entity_poly.pdbx_seq_one_letter_code
_entity_poly.pdbx_strand_id
1 'polypeptide(L)'
;MRRAVARGRLVPQSLSTDPRYGHLSLKAQVLYPLLWINADDQGRLSGNPDEIKYAACPSVKAIGADEVPGLLQEMEAQEIIKVYNT
;
A
#
# COMPACT_ATOMS: atom_id res chain seq x y z
N MET A 1 14.00 -12.45 16.08
CA MET A 1 14.28 -11.48 15.00
C MET A 1 14.45 -10.11 15.64
N ARG A 2 15.63 -9.50 15.58
CA ARG A 2 15.84 -8.14 16.11
C ARG A 2 14.94 -7.22 15.27
N ARG A 3 13.91 -6.59 15.86
CA ARG A 3 13.08 -5.61 15.13
C ARG A 3 14.04 -4.61 14.50
N ALA A 4 14.02 -4.50 13.17
CA ALA A 4 14.80 -3.50 12.47
C ALA A 4 14.56 -2.14 13.15
N VAL A 5 15.61 -1.32 13.28
CA VAL A 5 15.46 0.06 13.74
C VAL A 5 14.32 0.66 12.93
N ALA A 6 13.27 1.14 13.61
CA ALA A 6 12.10 1.65 12.95
C ALA A 6 12.55 2.76 11.99
N ARG A 7 12.44 2.53 10.67
CA ARG A 7 12.57 3.61 9.68
C ARG A 7 11.32 4.45 9.85
N GLY A 8 11.42 5.53 10.62
CA GLY A 8 10.33 6.48 10.79
C GLY A 8 9.97 7.08 9.44
N ARG A 9 8.97 6.52 8.76
CA ARG A 9 8.39 7.10 7.56
C ARG A 9 7.24 7.99 7.98
N LEU A 10 7.32 9.26 7.60
CA LEU A 10 6.26 10.22 7.84
C LEU A 10 5.22 10.10 6.74
N VAL A 11 3.96 9.94 7.13
CA VAL A 11 2.82 10.05 6.21
C VAL A 11 2.52 11.54 6.04
N PRO A 12 2.51 12.08 4.82
CA PRO A 12 2.26 13.50 4.61
C PRO A 12 0.80 13.86 4.90
N GLN A 13 0.58 15.06 5.41
CA GLN A 13 -0.77 15.61 5.62
C GLN A 13 -1.60 15.64 4.33
N SER A 14 -0.94 15.78 3.17
CA SER A 14 -1.63 15.78 1.88
C SER A 14 -2.49 14.54 1.64
N LEU A 15 -2.19 13.41 2.31
CA LEU A 15 -3.00 12.20 2.24
C LEU A 15 -4.46 12.44 2.68
N SER A 16 -4.70 13.29 3.69
CA SER A 16 -6.06 13.57 4.17
C SER A 16 -6.84 14.56 3.30
N THR A 17 -6.16 15.22 2.35
CA THR A 17 -6.77 16.24 1.48
C THR A 17 -6.78 15.86 0.01
N ASP A 18 -6.07 14.81 -0.40
CA ASP A 18 -5.98 14.40 -1.80
C ASP A 18 -7.31 13.80 -2.28
N PRO A 19 -8.00 14.41 -3.26
CA PRO A 19 -9.27 13.89 -3.78
C PRO A 19 -9.14 12.49 -4.37
N ARG A 20 -7.98 12.15 -4.97
CA ARG A 20 -7.73 10.83 -5.57
C ARG A 20 -7.78 9.74 -4.51
N TYR A 21 -7.19 10.02 -3.35
CA TYR A 21 -7.25 9.13 -2.19
C TYR A 21 -8.67 9.02 -1.64
N GLY A 22 -9.42 10.13 -1.63
CA GLY A 22 -10.83 10.14 -1.22
C GLY A 22 -11.77 9.27 -2.08
N HIS A 23 -11.42 9.02 -3.35
CA HIS A 23 -12.20 8.15 -4.23
C HIS A 23 -11.93 6.66 -4.05
N LEU A 24 -10.88 6.30 -3.31
CA LEU A 24 -10.56 4.90 -3.04
C LEU A 24 -11.58 4.24 -2.10
N SER A 25 -11.78 2.95 -2.30
CA SER A 25 -12.46 2.05 -1.40
C SER A 25 -11.75 2.04 -0.04
N LEU A 26 -12.51 1.77 1.03
CA LEU A 26 -11.95 1.74 2.39
C LEU A 26 -10.77 0.75 2.51
N LYS A 27 -10.82 -0.37 1.78
CA LYS A 27 -9.70 -1.34 1.77
C LYS A 27 -8.46 -0.76 1.09
N ALA A 28 -8.62 -0.05 -0.02
CA ALA A 28 -7.51 0.62 -0.69
C ALA A 28 -6.94 1.78 0.15
N GLN A 29 -7.80 2.59 0.79
CA GLN A 29 -7.37 3.63 1.74
C GLN A 29 -6.57 3.03 2.91
N VAL A 30 -6.96 1.87 3.42
CA VAL A 30 -6.19 1.19 4.48
C VAL A 30 -4.88 0.62 3.94
N LEU A 31 -4.88 0.02 2.76
CA LEU A 31 -3.70 -0.65 2.20
C LEU A 31 -2.61 0.34 1.80
N TYR A 32 -2.95 1.44 1.14
CA TYR A 32 -1.98 2.40 0.59
C TYR A 32 -0.92 2.89 1.60
N PRO A 33 -1.27 3.43 2.79
CA PRO A 33 -0.27 3.87 3.76
C PRO A 33 0.58 2.73 4.31
N LEU A 34 0.03 1.51 4.37
CA LEU A 34 0.78 0.31 4.77
C LEU A 34 1.82 -0.08 3.71
N LEU A 35 1.50 0.07 2.41
CA LEU A 35 2.47 -0.10 1.33
C LEU A 35 3.57 0.96 1.41
N TRP A 36 3.20 2.23 1.58
CA TRP A 36 4.17 3.35 1.67
C TRP A 36 5.24 3.06 2.74
N ILE A 37 4.82 2.67 3.94
CA ILE A 37 5.72 2.46 5.06
C ILE A 37 6.70 1.29 4.80
N ASN A 38 6.29 0.31 4.00
CA ASN A 38 7.07 -0.88 3.65
C ASN A 38 7.85 -0.78 2.34
N ALA A 39 7.65 0.28 1.55
CA ALA A 39 8.40 0.51 0.33
C ALA A 39 9.90 0.70 0.61
N ASP A 40 10.75 0.58 -0.40
CA ASP A 40 12.18 0.92 -0.31
C ASP A 40 12.41 2.45 -0.31
N ASP A 41 13.67 2.88 -0.32
CA ASP A 41 14.04 4.30 -0.30
C ASP A 41 13.72 5.03 -1.63
N GLN A 42 13.31 4.28 -2.67
CA GLN A 42 12.84 4.80 -3.96
C GLN A 42 11.31 4.68 -4.11
N GLY A 43 10.59 4.27 -3.05
CA GLY A 43 9.14 4.10 -3.08
C GLY A 43 8.66 2.85 -3.82
N ARG A 44 9.54 1.86 -4.03
CA ARG A 44 9.22 0.60 -4.73
C ARG A 44 8.87 -0.49 -3.74
N LEU A 45 8.01 -1.40 -4.18
CA LEU A 45 7.71 -2.64 -3.46
C LEU A 45 7.46 -3.78 -4.45
N SER A 46 7.46 -5.01 -3.94
CA SER A 46 7.02 -6.17 -4.71
C SER A 46 5.54 -6.05 -5.08
N GLY A 47 5.20 -6.35 -6.33
CA GLY A 47 3.80 -6.46 -6.77
C GLY A 47 3.15 -7.80 -6.44
N ASN A 48 3.89 -8.75 -5.83
CA ASN A 48 3.37 -10.06 -5.50
C ASN A 48 2.29 -9.94 -4.40
N PRO A 49 1.05 -10.41 -4.65
CA PRO A 49 -0.05 -10.31 -3.70
C PRO A 49 0.21 -10.96 -2.34
N ASP A 50 0.85 -12.13 -2.32
CA ASP A 50 1.17 -12.86 -1.10
C ASP A 50 2.22 -12.12 -0.27
N GLU A 51 3.24 -11.56 -0.93
CA GLU A 51 4.28 -10.77 -0.28
C GLU A 51 3.71 -9.46 0.29
N ILE A 52 2.86 -8.76 -0.47
CA ILE A 52 2.16 -7.57 0.00
C ILE A 52 1.30 -7.91 1.22
N LYS A 53 0.53 -8.99 1.15
CA LYS A 53 -0.34 -9.42 2.25
C LYS A 53 0.47 -9.71 3.51
N TYR A 54 1.59 -10.42 3.35
CA TYR A 54 2.45 -10.81 4.46
C TYR A 54 3.23 -9.63 5.06
N ALA A 55 3.80 -8.77 4.22
CA ALA A 55 4.70 -7.70 4.66
C ALA A 55 3.95 -6.43 5.10
N ALA A 56 2.93 -6.01 4.34
CA ALA A 56 2.28 -4.71 4.56
C ALA A 56 1.05 -4.81 5.48
N CYS A 57 0.21 -5.83 5.31
CA CYS A 57 -1.08 -5.90 5.99
C CYS A 57 -1.44 -7.29 6.60
N PRO A 58 -0.50 -8.00 7.28
CA PRO A 58 -0.73 -9.37 7.74
C PRO A 58 -1.90 -9.48 8.72
N SER A 59 -2.09 -8.47 9.58
CA SER A 59 -3.16 -8.45 10.59
C SER A 59 -4.49 -7.92 10.09
N VAL A 60 -4.55 -7.32 8.90
CA VAL A 60 -5.78 -6.74 8.34
C VAL A 60 -6.61 -7.84 7.70
N LYS A 61 -7.44 -8.53 8.50
CA LYS A 61 -8.24 -9.69 8.05
C LYS A 61 -9.19 -9.38 6.89
N ALA A 62 -9.62 -8.13 6.77
CA ALA A 62 -10.53 -7.68 5.72
C ALA A 62 -9.90 -7.62 4.33
N ILE A 63 -8.58 -7.75 4.21
CA ILE A 63 -7.86 -7.72 2.92
C ILE A 63 -7.25 -9.11 2.71
N GLY A 64 -7.79 -9.87 1.77
CA GLY A 64 -7.20 -11.12 1.29
C GLY A 64 -6.05 -10.89 0.30
N ALA A 65 -5.17 -11.88 0.10
CA ALA A 65 -4.13 -11.81 -0.93
C ALA A 65 -4.74 -11.78 -2.34
N ASP A 66 -5.85 -12.48 -2.54
CA ASP A 66 -6.67 -12.49 -3.75
C ASP A 66 -7.28 -11.11 -4.09
N GLU A 67 -7.50 -10.25 -3.09
CA GLU A 67 -8.04 -8.90 -3.30
C GLU A 67 -6.94 -7.88 -3.65
N VAL A 68 -5.69 -8.13 -3.28
CA VAL A 68 -4.58 -7.18 -3.48
C VAL A 68 -4.46 -6.73 -4.94
N PRO A 69 -4.49 -7.61 -5.97
CA PRO A 69 -4.42 -7.16 -7.36
C PRO A 69 -5.49 -6.13 -7.72
N GLY A 70 -6.73 -6.33 -7.28
CA GLY A 70 -7.83 -5.40 -7.55
C GLY A 70 -7.63 -4.06 -6.85
N LEU A 71 -7.15 -4.08 -5.60
CA LEU A 71 -6.83 -2.86 -4.85
C LEU A 71 -5.67 -2.07 -5.50
N LEU A 72 -4.66 -2.76 -6.04
CA LEU A 72 -3.56 -2.11 -6.76
C LEU A 72 -4.04 -1.48 -8.07
N GLN A 73 -4.89 -2.17 -8.83
CA GLN A 73 -5.52 -1.61 -10.03
C GLN A 73 -6.37 -0.38 -9.73
N GLU A 74 -7.12 -0.42 -8.63
CA GLU A 74 -7.90 0.73 -8.15
C GLU A 74 -7.01 1.94 -7.86
N MET A 75 -5.90 1.74 -7.14
CA MET A 75 -4.94 2.82 -6.84
C MET A 75 -4.23 3.34 -8.09
N GLU A 76 -3.90 2.47 -9.05
CA GLU A 76 -3.31 2.89 -10.33
C GLU A 76 -4.31 3.69 -11.16
N ALA A 77 -5.59 3.30 -11.19
CA ALA A 77 -6.64 4.03 -11.90
C ALA A 77 -6.87 5.45 -11.34
N GLN A 78 -6.58 5.66 -10.05
CA GLN A 78 -6.58 6.98 -9.41
C GLN A 78 -5.24 7.71 -9.49
N GLU A 79 -4.26 7.18 -10.23
CA GLU A 79 -2.92 7.77 -10.40
C GLU A 79 -2.16 7.99 -9.08
N ILE A 80 -2.41 7.16 -8.08
CA ILE A 80 -1.76 7.21 -6.76
C ILE A 80 -0.47 6.38 -6.76
N ILE A 81 -0.49 5.24 -7.44
CA ILE A 81 0.67 4.37 -7.61
C ILE A 81 0.88 4.05 -9.10
N LYS A 82 2.04 3.48 -9.41
CA LYS A 82 2.30 2.87 -10.70
C LYS A 82 2.54 1.38 -10.53
N VAL A 83 1.79 0.55 -11.27
CA VAL A 83 2.01 -0.90 -11.30
C VAL A 83 2.83 -1.22 -12.55
N TYR A 84 3.89 -1.99 -12.37
CA TYR A 84 4.76 -2.42 -13.47
C TYR A 84 4.42 -3.86 -13.83
N ASN A 85 4.09 -4.08 -15.10
CA ASN A 85 3.97 -5.43 -15.63
C ASN A 85 5.39 -5.98 -15.83
N THR A 86 5.64 -7.17 -15.28
CA THR A 86 6.90 -7.90 -15.47
C THR A 86 6.66 -9.07 -16.41
#